data_AF-A0A5C6P327-F1
#
_entry.id   AF-A0A5C6P327-F1
#
_cell.length_a   1.000
_cell.length_b   1.000
_cell.length_c   1.000
_cell.angle_alpha   90.00
_cell.angle_beta   90.00
_cell.angle_gamma   90.00
#
_symmetry.space_group_name_H-M   'P 1'
#
loop_
_entity.id
_entity.type
_entity.pdbx_description
1 polymer ?
#
loop_
_entity_poly.entity_id
_entity_poly.type
_entity_poly.pdbx_seq_one_letter_code
_entity_poly.pdbx_strand_id
1 'polypeptide(L)'
;MSWMFSIWAAGALLTVCRGQDAVHAVRSPGENGVHFIPGPSLSASGYHLCVRNTTRTVTFLAVHKVPFSVTKPCGGWLLWKTCTVTEYRMSHQTEYKTVTEQETSCCQGYVRVGRYCTAWPTDHFGRGRNRFNATVIVKTDYKQLVSEDGGLLNHTRLLQTMVWGALQSNVSIHYLDSWPVYPYRTATALLLHCPFDLLLHNVTSKLHLLLKDIEEVLSVTVEGQQTC
;
A
#
# COMPACT_ATOMS: atom_id res chain seq x y z
N MET A 1 -16.37 12.00 -29.28
CA MET A 1 -17.41 12.03 -28.23
C MET A 1 -18.45 10.95 -28.55
N SER A 2 -18.21 9.67 -28.22
CA SER A 2 -19.25 8.63 -28.45
C SER A 2 -18.94 7.29 -27.77
N TRP A 3 -18.46 7.26 -26.52
CA TRP A 3 -18.34 5.99 -25.76
C TRP A 3 -18.99 6.06 -24.36
N MET A 4 -19.66 7.16 -24.00
CA MET A 4 -20.32 7.32 -22.70
C MET A 4 -21.74 6.70 -22.60
N PHE A 5 -22.25 6.02 -23.63
CA PHE A 5 -23.65 5.55 -23.65
C PHE A 5 -23.87 4.04 -23.41
N SER A 6 -22.83 3.24 -23.14
CA SER A 6 -23.01 1.79 -22.94
C SER A 6 -23.14 1.34 -21.48
N ILE A 7 -23.09 2.27 -20.51
CA ILE A 7 -23.16 1.94 -19.07
C ILE A 7 -24.60 1.68 -18.59
N TRP A 8 -25.62 1.95 -19.40
CA TRP A 8 -27.02 1.88 -18.97
C TRP A 8 -27.82 0.64 -19.42
N ALA A 9 -27.16 -0.36 -20.03
CA ALA A 9 -27.81 -1.61 -20.45
C ALA A 9 -27.51 -2.84 -19.58
N ALA A 10 -26.78 -2.68 -18.46
CA ALA A 10 -26.50 -3.77 -17.51
C ALA A 10 -27.23 -3.60 -16.16
N GLY A 11 -28.28 -2.76 -16.10
CA GLY A 11 -29.12 -2.57 -14.92
C GLY A 11 -30.11 -3.72 -14.62
N ALA A 12 -30.13 -4.78 -15.45
CA ALA A 12 -31.11 -5.86 -15.34
C ALA A 12 -30.53 -7.24 -14.92
N LEU A 13 -29.25 -7.34 -14.56
CA LEU A 13 -28.63 -8.59 -14.06
C LEU A 13 -28.11 -8.50 -12.61
N LEU A 14 -28.57 -7.50 -11.84
CA LEU A 14 -28.20 -7.29 -10.44
C LEU A 14 -29.11 -7.98 -9.41
N THR A 15 -29.78 -9.09 -9.76
CA THR A 15 -30.68 -9.80 -8.82
C THR A 15 -30.36 -11.28 -8.56
N VAL A 16 -29.25 -11.83 -9.06
CA VAL A 16 -28.89 -13.25 -8.81
C VAL A 16 -27.51 -13.39 -8.15
N CYS A 17 -27.34 -12.77 -6.99
CA CYS A 17 -26.34 -13.17 -5.98
C CYS A 17 -26.87 -12.78 -4.58
N ARG A 18 -28.10 -13.19 -4.26
CA ARG A 18 -28.49 -13.40 -2.87
C ARG A 18 -27.76 -14.67 -2.42
N GLY A 19 -26.81 -14.51 -1.51
CA GLY A 19 -25.99 -15.61 -1.00
C GLY A 19 -26.86 -16.78 -0.52
N GLN A 20 -26.66 -17.94 -1.14
CA GLN A 20 -27.03 -19.22 -0.58
C GLN A 20 -25.73 -19.84 -0.07
N ASP A 21 -25.71 -20.10 1.24
CA ASP A 21 -24.61 -20.69 1.97
C ASP A 21 -24.29 -22.08 1.44
N ALA A 22 -23.33 -22.18 0.52
CA ALA A 22 -22.77 -23.46 0.11
C ALA A 22 -21.75 -23.92 1.16
N VAL A 23 -22.24 -24.67 2.16
CA VAL A 23 -21.41 -25.37 3.14
C VAL A 23 -20.69 -26.53 2.43
N HIS A 24 -19.43 -26.32 2.03
CA HIS A 24 -18.58 -27.40 1.52
C HIS A 24 -18.01 -28.21 2.68
N ALA A 25 -18.53 -29.42 2.88
CA ALA A 25 -17.90 -30.42 3.74
C ALA A 25 -16.82 -31.17 2.93
N VAL A 26 -15.54 -30.99 3.30
CA VAL A 26 -14.43 -31.80 2.77
C VAL A 26 -14.19 -32.95 3.73
N ARG A 27 -14.29 -34.19 3.24
CA ARG A 27 -13.95 -35.41 4.00
C ARG A 27 -12.59 -35.92 3.54
N SER A 28 -11.55 -35.69 4.32
CA SER A 28 -10.26 -36.35 4.13
C SER A 28 -10.29 -37.75 4.75
N PRO A 29 -9.76 -38.80 4.09
CA PRO A 29 -9.65 -40.14 4.67
C PRO A 29 -8.42 -40.21 5.59
N GLY A 30 -8.60 -40.51 6.88
CA GLY A 30 -7.51 -40.98 7.73
C GLY A 30 -7.36 -40.43 9.16
N GLU A 31 -8.22 -39.52 9.65
CA GLU A 31 -8.12 -39.01 11.02
C GLU A 31 -9.48 -39.08 11.75
N ASN A 32 -9.48 -39.72 12.92
CA ASN A 32 -10.64 -39.78 13.82
C ASN A 32 -10.78 -38.45 14.57
N GLY A 33 -11.22 -37.40 13.87
CA GLY A 33 -11.50 -36.10 14.46
C GLY A 33 -12.14 -35.16 13.44
N VAL A 34 -13.37 -34.72 13.70
CA VAL A 34 -14.02 -33.66 12.91
C VAL A 34 -13.43 -32.33 13.37
N HIS A 35 -12.45 -31.80 12.64
CA HIS A 35 -11.95 -30.46 12.88
C HIS A 35 -12.81 -29.45 12.12
N PHE A 36 -13.68 -28.75 12.84
CA PHE A 36 -14.45 -27.65 12.30
C PHE A 36 -13.49 -26.48 12.03
N ILE A 37 -13.20 -26.19 10.76
CA ILE A 37 -12.55 -24.94 10.36
C ILE A 37 -13.68 -23.91 10.21
N PRO A 38 -13.76 -22.87 11.05
CA PRO A 38 -14.67 -21.76 10.79
C PRO A 38 -14.21 -21.12 9.47
N GLY A 39 -15.09 -21.12 8.46
CA GLY A 39 -14.87 -20.30 7.28
C GLY A 39 -14.67 -18.83 7.70
N PRO A 40 -13.94 -18.03 6.92
CA PRO A 40 -13.76 -16.62 7.23
C PRO A 40 -15.14 -15.97 7.20
N SER A 41 -15.70 -15.74 8.38
CA SER A 41 -16.87 -14.92 8.55
C SER A 41 -16.49 -13.53 8.05
N LEU A 42 -17.18 -13.10 7.00
CA LEU A 42 -17.19 -11.71 6.54
C LEU A 42 -17.83 -10.87 7.65
N SER A 43 -17.04 -10.59 8.69
CA SER A 43 -17.41 -9.71 9.79
C SER A 43 -17.33 -8.26 9.30
N ALA A 44 -18.41 -7.52 9.53
CA ALA A 44 -18.74 -6.23 8.93
C ALA A 44 -17.89 -5.04 9.45
N SER A 45 -16.57 -5.18 9.52
CA SER A 45 -15.65 -4.08 9.86
C SER A 45 -14.36 -4.18 9.05
N GLY A 46 -14.43 -3.78 7.78
CA GLY A 46 -13.40 -3.93 6.74
C GLY A 46 -12.10 -3.12 6.90
N TYR A 47 -11.68 -2.78 8.12
CA TYR A 47 -10.40 -2.12 8.35
C TYR A 47 -9.75 -2.68 9.63
N HIS A 48 -8.84 -3.67 9.48
CA HIS A 48 -7.99 -4.16 10.58
C HIS A 48 -6.89 -3.14 10.93
N LEU A 49 -7.32 -1.96 11.37
CA LEU A 49 -6.48 -0.86 11.81
C LEU A 49 -6.37 -0.89 13.33
N CYS A 50 -5.14 -0.95 13.82
CA CYS A 50 -4.81 -0.89 15.23
C CYS A 50 -4.10 0.44 15.51
N VAL A 51 -4.54 1.12 16.57
CA VAL A 51 -3.86 2.31 17.08
C VAL A 51 -2.60 1.84 17.81
N ARG A 52 -1.44 2.36 17.39
CA ARG A 52 -0.17 2.13 18.07
C ARG A 52 0.38 3.46 18.57
N ASN A 53 0.87 3.45 19.81
CA ASN A 53 1.61 4.56 20.37
C ASN A 53 3.06 4.40 19.92
N THR A 54 3.47 5.17 18.91
CA THR A 54 4.84 5.15 18.40
C THR A 54 5.62 6.26 19.10
N THR A 55 6.66 5.89 19.83
CA THR A 55 7.63 6.84 20.37
C THR A 55 8.66 7.20 19.29
N ARG A 56 8.74 8.46 18.90
CA ARG A 56 9.79 8.97 18.00
C ARG A 56 10.66 9.97 18.75
N THR A 57 11.97 9.82 18.58
CA THR A 57 12.93 10.83 19.04
C THR A 57 12.99 11.92 17.98
N VAL A 58 12.53 13.12 18.33
CA VAL A 58 12.55 14.28 17.45
C VAL A 58 13.62 15.26 17.93
N THR A 59 14.22 15.97 16.99
CA THR A 59 15.16 17.06 17.27
C THR A 59 14.38 18.36 17.45
N PHE A 60 14.56 19.00 18.60
CA PHE A 60 13.99 20.29 18.92
C PHE A 60 15.10 21.33 19.01
N LEU A 61 14.88 22.52 18.45
CA LEU A 61 15.82 23.63 18.57
C LEU A 61 15.49 24.43 19.84
N ALA A 62 16.22 24.19 20.91
CA ALA A 62 16.09 24.93 22.16
C ALA A 62 16.98 26.17 22.14
N VAL A 63 16.47 27.27 22.71
CA VAL A 63 17.22 28.53 22.83
C VAL A 63 17.66 28.69 24.28
N HIS A 64 18.97 28.64 24.52
CA HIS A 64 19.57 28.74 25.85
C HIS A 64 20.30 30.06 26.03
N LYS A 65 20.21 30.61 27.24
CA LYS A 65 20.97 31.79 27.64
C LYS A 65 22.36 31.36 28.12
N VAL A 66 23.38 31.59 27.29
CA VAL A 66 24.77 31.20 27.61
C VAL A 66 25.60 32.41 28.04
N PRO A 67 26.36 32.31 29.15
CA PRO A 67 27.26 33.37 29.58
C PRO A 67 28.52 33.39 28.70
N PHE A 68 29.03 34.59 28.41
CA PHE A 68 30.30 34.80 27.76
C PHE A 68 31.03 35.99 28.38
N SER A 69 32.35 35.91 28.41
CA SER A 69 33.20 36.93 29.03
C SER A 69 33.58 37.98 28.00
N VAL A 70 33.30 39.24 28.30
CA VAL A 70 33.71 40.40 27.49
C VAL A 70 34.55 41.32 28.34
N THR A 71 35.64 41.79 27.76
CA THR A 71 36.51 42.76 28.39
C THR A 71 36.00 44.17 28.07
N LYS A 72 35.58 44.92 29.08
CA LYS A 72 35.11 46.31 28.95
C LYS A 72 35.91 47.23 29.86
N PRO A 73 36.07 48.52 29.53
CA PRO A 73 36.68 49.48 30.44
C PRO A 73 35.84 49.57 31.72
N CYS A 74 36.51 49.48 32.87
CA CYS A 74 35.86 49.61 34.17
C CYS A 74 35.37 51.06 34.31
N GLY A 75 34.05 51.30 34.28
CA GLY A 75 33.47 52.64 34.31
C GLY A 75 34.09 53.54 35.40
N GLY A 76 34.59 54.69 34.98
CA GLY A 76 35.36 55.64 35.81
C GLY A 76 36.31 56.48 34.95
N TRP A 77 37.05 57.39 35.56
CA TRP A 77 38.01 58.27 34.86
C TRP A 77 39.30 57.55 34.39
N LEU A 78 39.45 56.27 34.73
CA LEU A 78 40.64 55.47 34.44
C LEU A 78 40.43 54.60 33.19
N LEU A 79 40.59 55.19 32.01
CA LEU A 79 40.40 54.50 30.72
C LEU A 79 41.33 53.28 30.50
N TRP A 80 42.43 53.16 31.24
CA TRP A 80 43.41 52.07 31.07
C TRP A 80 43.08 50.78 31.82
N LYS A 81 42.07 50.77 32.70
CA LYS A 81 41.67 49.55 33.43
C LYS A 81 40.55 48.84 32.68
N THR A 82 40.80 47.59 32.31
CA THR A 82 39.79 46.70 31.73
C THR A 82 39.29 45.69 32.76
N CYS A 83 37.98 45.47 32.75
CA CYS A 83 37.28 44.53 33.61
C CYS A 83 36.67 43.44 32.72
N THR A 84 36.76 42.19 33.17
CA THR A 84 36.04 41.09 32.52
C THR A 84 34.62 41.07 33.07
N VAL A 85 33.64 41.31 32.21
CA VAL A 85 32.22 41.29 32.55
C VAL A 85 31.58 40.09 31.88
N THR A 86 30.74 39.37 32.62
CA THR A 86 29.92 38.29 32.07
C THR A 86 28.67 38.87 31.42
N GLU A 87 28.59 38.76 30.12
CA GLU A 87 27.37 39.03 29.36
C GLU A 87 26.69 37.73 28.97
N TYR A 88 25.43 37.82 28.57
CA TYR A 88 24.66 36.65 28.17
C TYR A 88 24.21 36.80 26.73
N ARG A 89 24.35 35.74 25.95
CA ARG A 89 23.81 35.66 24.59
C ARG A 89 22.87 34.47 24.47
N MET A 90 21.93 34.54 23.55
CA MET A 90 21.08 33.40 23.21
C MET A 90 21.84 32.49 22.26
N SER A 91 21.86 31.19 22.54
CA SER A 91 22.44 30.16 21.68
C SER A 91 21.38 29.13 21.33
N HIS A 92 21.35 28.73 20.07
CA HIS A 92 20.51 27.63 19.60
C HIS A 92 21.25 26.32 19.86
N GLN A 93 20.61 25.40 20.57
CA GLN A 93 21.12 24.04 20.82
C GLN A 93 20.07 23.03 20.38
N THR A 94 20.53 21.94 19.77
CA THR A 94 19.65 20.84 19.38
C THR A 94 19.45 19.92 20.57
N GLU A 95 18.20 19.74 20.98
CA GLU A 95 17.80 18.80 22.02
C GLU A 95 17.02 17.64 21.40
N TYR A 96 17.21 16.44 21.94
CA TYR A 96 16.45 15.27 21.54
C TYR A 96 15.29 15.08 22.49
N LYS A 97 14.06 15.21 21.99
CA LYS A 97 12.85 14.99 22.77
C LYS A 97 12.15 13.74 22.28
N THR A 98 11.73 12.88 23.20
CA THR A 98 10.87 11.75 22.88
C THR A 98 9.42 12.22 22.81
N VAL A 99 8.80 12.07 21.65
CA VAL A 99 7.39 12.40 21.43
C VAL A 99 6.66 11.09 21.13
N THR A 100 5.63 10.82 21.93
CA THR A 100 4.66 9.74 21.69
C THR A 100 3.57 10.27 20.78
N GLU A 101 3.48 9.72 19.57
CA GLU A 101 2.41 10.01 18.63
C GLU A 101 1.52 8.78 18.46
N GLN A 102 0.21 9.00 18.37
CA GLN A 102 -0.76 7.95 18.08
C GLN A 102 -0.85 7.77 16.57
N GLU A 103 -0.28 6.68 16.07
CA GLU A 103 -0.31 6.34 14.67
C GLU A 103 -1.24 5.14 14.45
N THR A 104 -2.16 5.27 13.50
CA THR A 104 -3.06 4.18 13.11
C THR A 104 -2.39 3.34 12.03
N SER A 105 -2.06 2.10 12.36
CA SER A 105 -1.34 1.17 11.47
C SER A 105 -2.10 -0.16 11.32
N CYS A 106 -1.71 -1.01 10.37
CA CYS A 106 -2.30 -2.34 10.27
C CYS A 106 -1.97 -3.17 11.51
N CYS A 107 -2.94 -3.94 11.99
CA CYS A 107 -2.77 -4.85 13.12
C CYS A 107 -1.67 -5.89 12.85
N GLN A 108 -1.12 -6.48 13.91
CA GLN A 108 -0.09 -7.53 13.78
C GLN A 108 -0.64 -8.71 12.98
N GLY A 109 0.14 -9.18 11.99
CA GLY A 109 -0.32 -10.19 11.03
C GLY A 109 -1.10 -9.62 9.85
N TYR A 110 -1.17 -8.31 9.68
CA TYR A 110 -1.76 -7.64 8.51
C TYR A 110 -0.75 -6.68 7.88
N VAL A 111 -0.71 -6.61 6.55
CA VAL A 111 0.11 -5.66 5.79
C VAL A 111 -0.77 -4.65 5.07
N ARG A 112 -0.26 -3.43 4.95
CA ARG A 112 -0.90 -2.35 4.20
C ARG A 112 -0.74 -2.62 2.69
N VAL A 113 -1.87 -2.76 2.02
CA VAL A 113 -1.97 -2.93 0.57
C VAL A 113 -2.85 -1.79 0.07
N GLY A 114 -2.23 -0.73 -0.45
CA GLY A 114 -2.91 0.54 -0.72
C GLY A 114 -3.54 1.16 0.53
N ARG A 115 -4.88 1.33 0.52
CA ARG A 115 -5.66 1.93 1.63
C ARG A 115 -6.22 0.90 2.63
N TYR A 116 -6.03 -0.39 2.39
CA TYR A 116 -6.61 -1.46 3.21
C TYR A 116 -5.52 -2.34 3.83
N CYS A 117 -5.88 -3.02 4.91
CA CYS A 117 -5.02 -3.98 5.60
C CYS A 117 -5.45 -5.38 5.24
N THR A 118 -4.56 -6.19 4.67
CA THR A 118 -4.82 -7.59 4.35
C THR A 118 -4.05 -8.49 5.29
N ALA A 119 -4.66 -9.62 5.70
CA ALA A 119 -3.95 -10.61 6.50
C ALA A 119 -2.69 -11.05 5.74
N TRP A 120 -1.53 -10.93 6.40
CA TRP A 120 -0.31 -11.57 5.97
C TRP A 120 -0.55 -13.08 6.05
N PRO A 121 -0.35 -13.85 4.96
CA PRO A 121 -0.41 -15.29 5.06
C PRO A 121 0.70 -15.73 6.03
N THR A 122 0.34 -16.04 7.27
CA THR A 122 1.26 -16.72 8.19
C THR A 122 1.63 -18.05 7.58
N ASP A 123 2.92 -18.25 7.47
CA ASP A 123 3.59 -19.20 6.59
C ASP A 123 3.46 -20.64 7.12
N HIS A 124 2.28 -21.24 6.94
CA HIS A 124 2.05 -22.67 7.15
C HIS A 124 1.60 -23.39 5.89
N PHE A 125 2.01 -22.93 4.70
CA PHE A 125 1.88 -23.68 3.46
C PHE A 125 3.06 -23.39 2.52
N GLY A 126 4.27 -23.62 3.05
CA GLY A 126 5.47 -23.74 2.24
C GLY A 126 5.40 -25.00 1.39
N ARG A 127 5.08 -24.82 0.09
CA ARG A 127 5.48 -25.62 -1.09
C ARG A 127 4.45 -25.38 -2.21
N GLY A 128 4.77 -24.50 -3.16
CA GLY A 128 4.09 -24.42 -4.47
C GLY A 128 3.12 -23.25 -4.72
N ARG A 129 3.27 -22.10 -4.04
CA ARG A 129 2.47 -20.90 -4.39
C ARG A 129 3.33 -19.85 -5.06
N ASN A 130 3.29 -19.85 -6.38
CA ASN A 130 4.01 -18.87 -7.19
C ASN A 130 3.31 -17.51 -7.09
N ARG A 131 4.07 -16.50 -6.67
CA ARG A 131 3.64 -15.10 -6.61
C ARG A 131 4.28 -14.34 -7.77
N PHE A 132 3.47 -13.59 -8.49
CA PHE A 132 3.94 -12.77 -9.61
C PHE A 132 3.55 -11.32 -9.38
N ASN A 133 4.50 -10.41 -9.61
CA ASN A 133 4.22 -9.00 -9.71
C ASN A 133 3.95 -8.67 -11.17
N ALA A 134 2.74 -8.20 -11.47
CA ALA A 134 2.34 -7.79 -12.79
C ALA A 134 2.15 -6.28 -12.83
N THR A 135 2.91 -5.59 -13.68
CA THR A 135 2.73 -4.17 -13.95
C THR A 135 2.05 -4.01 -15.30
N VAL A 136 0.88 -3.38 -15.32
CA VAL A 136 0.10 -3.10 -16.53
C VAL A 136 0.14 -1.60 -16.78
N ILE A 137 0.55 -1.19 -17.98
CA ILE A 137 0.56 0.21 -18.40
C ILE A 137 -0.57 0.44 -19.39
N VAL A 138 -1.41 1.43 -19.13
CA VAL A 138 -2.57 1.77 -19.95
C VAL A 138 -2.54 3.23 -20.45
N LYS A 139 -3.23 3.48 -21.58
CA LYS A 139 -3.52 4.83 -22.13
C LYS A 139 -4.59 5.54 -21.30
N THR A 140 -4.27 5.87 -20.06
CA THR A 140 -5.16 6.62 -19.17
C THR A 140 -4.36 7.66 -18.41
N ASP A 141 -4.85 8.91 -18.37
CA ASP A 141 -4.19 9.97 -17.63
C ASP A 141 -4.42 9.79 -16.11
N TYR A 142 -3.33 9.66 -15.37
CA TYR A 142 -3.37 9.43 -13.93
C TYR A 142 -4.02 10.59 -13.19
N LYS A 143 -3.77 11.84 -13.63
CA LYS A 143 -4.34 13.02 -12.97
C LYS A 143 -5.86 13.06 -13.13
N GLN A 144 -6.36 12.80 -14.34
CA GLN A 144 -7.79 12.64 -14.57
C GLN A 144 -8.38 11.52 -13.72
N LEU A 145 -7.73 10.34 -13.71
CA LEU A 145 -8.19 9.17 -12.97
C LEU A 145 -8.34 9.41 -11.46
N VAL A 146 -7.40 10.16 -10.86
CA VAL A 146 -7.40 10.49 -9.43
C VAL A 146 -8.38 11.63 -9.13
N SER A 147 -8.66 12.50 -10.10
CA SER A 147 -9.62 13.61 -9.95
C SER A 147 -11.09 13.17 -9.99
N GLU A 148 -11.39 12.03 -10.62
CA GLU A 148 -12.74 11.46 -10.67
C GLU A 148 -13.09 10.71 -9.37
N ASP A 149 -14.31 10.91 -8.85
CA ASP A 149 -14.77 10.21 -7.65
C ASP A 149 -14.83 8.69 -7.89
N GLY A 150 -14.09 7.94 -7.08
CA GLY A 150 -13.92 6.50 -7.26
C GLY A 150 -13.15 6.08 -8.53
N GLY A 151 -12.55 7.01 -9.29
CA GLY A 151 -11.88 6.71 -10.56
C GLY A 151 -10.79 5.64 -10.43
N LEU A 152 -9.90 5.78 -9.44
CA LEU A 152 -8.86 4.77 -9.17
C LEU A 152 -9.44 3.39 -8.82
N LEU A 153 -10.51 3.34 -8.02
CA LEU A 153 -11.15 2.07 -7.64
C LEU A 153 -11.81 1.40 -8.85
N ASN A 154 -12.49 2.18 -9.69
CA ASN A 154 -13.10 1.70 -10.92
C ASN A 154 -12.03 1.17 -11.89
N HIS A 155 -10.91 1.89 -12.01
CA HIS A 155 -9.77 1.48 -12.81
C HIS A 155 -9.13 0.18 -12.30
N THR A 156 -8.91 0.06 -11.00
CA THR A 156 -8.40 -1.17 -10.38
C THR A 156 -9.34 -2.35 -10.63
N ARG A 157 -10.67 -2.17 -10.46
CA ARG A 157 -11.66 -3.24 -10.70
C ARG A 157 -11.64 -3.68 -12.16
N LEU A 158 -11.57 -2.73 -13.10
CA LEU A 158 -11.45 -3.03 -14.52
C LEU A 158 -10.18 -3.84 -14.79
N LEU A 159 -9.02 -3.38 -14.32
CA LEU A 159 -7.75 -4.11 -14.49
C LEU A 159 -7.80 -5.52 -13.89
N GLN A 160 -8.36 -5.68 -12.70
CA GLN A 160 -8.54 -6.98 -12.08
C GLN A 160 -9.40 -7.90 -12.95
N THR A 161 -10.51 -7.40 -13.50
CA THR A 161 -11.37 -8.21 -14.39
C THR A 161 -10.67 -8.58 -15.69
N MET A 162 -9.88 -7.68 -16.28
CA MET A 162 -9.11 -7.95 -17.51
C MET A 162 -8.04 -9.01 -17.27
N VAL A 163 -7.25 -8.86 -16.20
CA VAL A 163 -6.20 -9.81 -15.83
C VAL A 163 -6.79 -11.17 -15.46
N TRP A 164 -7.90 -11.19 -14.72
CA TRP A 164 -8.63 -12.41 -14.40
C TRP A 164 -9.13 -13.11 -15.68
N GLY A 165 -9.74 -12.34 -16.59
CA GLY A 165 -10.24 -12.85 -17.87
C GLY A 165 -9.15 -13.40 -18.79
N ALA A 166 -7.96 -12.80 -18.79
CA ALA A 166 -6.83 -13.31 -19.58
C ALA A 166 -6.21 -14.58 -18.99
N LEU A 167 -6.13 -14.68 -17.66
CA LEU A 167 -5.52 -15.84 -17.02
C LEU A 167 -6.45 -17.06 -17.07
N GLN A 168 -7.77 -16.86 -16.99
CA GLN A 168 -8.81 -17.90 -16.93
C GLN A 168 -8.51 -18.99 -15.88
N SER A 169 -7.79 -18.63 -14.84
CA SER A 169 -7.33 -19.51 -13.78
C SER A 169 -7.79 -18.92 -12.44
N ASN A 170 -7.97 -19.77 -11.44
CA ASN A 170 -8.31 -19.33 -10.08
C ASN A 170 -7.10 -18.63 -9.45
N VAL A 171 -6.91 -17.33 -9.73
CA VAL A 171 -5.74 -16.52 -9.33
C VAL A 171 -6.22 -15.32 -8.54
N SER A 172 -5.91 -15.25 -7.25
CA SER A 172 -6.24 -14.05 -6.46
C SER A 172 -5.36 -12.87 -6.88
N ILE A 173 -5.98 -11.74 -7.22
CA ILE A 173 -5.33 -10.53 -7.71
C ILE A 173 -5.46 -9.43 -6.66
N HIS A 174 -4.33 -8.92 -6.17
CA HIS A 174 -4.28 -7.83 -5.20
C HIS A 174 -3.68 -6.57 -5.83
N TYR A 175 -4.28 -5.42 -5.57
CA TYR A 175 -3.76 -4.15 -6.03
C TYR A 175 -2.60 -3.69 -5.16
N LEU A 176 -1.45 -3.36 -5.75
CA LEU A 176 -0.32 -2.83 -5.00
C LEU A 176 -0.32 -1.31 -5.01
N ASP A 177 -0.17 -0.72 -6.20
CA ASP A 177 -0.06 0.72 -6.39
C ASP A 177 -0.32 1.15 -7.85
N SER A 178 -0.55 2.43 -8.08
CA SER A 178 -0.65 3.04 -9.41
C SER A 178 0.10 4.36 -9.45
N TRP A 179 0.80 4.63 -10.55
CA TRP A 179 1.58 5.85 -10.73
C TRP A 179 1.51 6.39 -12.17
N PRO A 180 1.72 7.70 -12.35
CA PRO A 180 1.75 8.30 -13.69
C PRO A 180 3.00 7.86 -14.46
N VAL A 181 2.81 7.53 -15.73
CA VAL A 181 3.89 7.33 -16.71
C VAL A 181 3.71 8.36 -17.82
N TYR A 182 4.69 9.24 -17.98
CA TYR A 182 4.57 10.34 -18.94
C TYR A 182 4.80 9.85 -20.38
N PRO A 183 4.03 10.33 -21.38
CA PRO A 183 2.85 11.22 -21.29
C PRO A 183 1.52 10.46 -21.27
N TYR A 184 0.56 10.93 -20.47
CA TYR A 184 -0.85 10.47 -20.41
C TYR A 184 -1.07 8.96 -20.22
N ARG A 185 -0.19 8.31 -19.45
CA ARG A 185 -0.30 6.88 -19.15
C ARG A 185 -0.32 6.66 -17.65
N THR A 186 -0.91 5.54 -17.26
CA THR A 186 -0.92 5.08 -15.87
C THR A 186 -0.36 3.68 -15.85
N ALA A 187 0.63 3.47 -14.98
CA ALA A 187 1.09 2.14 -14.63
C ALA A 187 0.39 1.69 -13.35
N THR A 188 -0.06 0.45 -13.32
CA THR A 188 -0.68 -0.17 -12.16
C THR A 188 0.01 -1.50 -11.86
N ALA A 189 0.51 -1.64 -10.63
CA ALA A 189 1.11 -2.86 -10.11
C ALA A 189 0.06 -3.73 -9.42
N LEU A 190 0.05 -5.00 -9.77
CA LEU A 190 -0.87 -6.02 -9.27
C LEU A 190 -0.07 -7.24 -8.80
N LEU A 191 -0.37 -7.73 -7.61
CA LEU A 191 0.16 -8.98 -7.09
C LEU A 191 -0.78 -10.13 -7.47
N LEU A 192 -0.26 -11.08 -8.22
CA LEU A 192 -0.96 -12.29 -8.62
C LEU A 192 -0.53 -13.43 -7.70
N HIS A 193 -1.49 -14.00 -7.00
CA HIS A 193 -1.28 -15.17 -6.17
C HIS A 193 -1.94 -16.38 -6.82
N CYS A 194 -1.10 -17.28 -7.32
CA CYS A 194 -1.51 -18.50 -7.98
C CYS A 194 -1.49 -19.66 -6.97
N PRO A 195 -2.61 -20.38 -6.75
CA PRO A 195 -2.69 -21.51 -5.83
C PRO A 195 -2.10 -22.81 -6.40
N PHE A 196 -1.65 -22.79 -7.66
CA PHE A 196 -1.03 -23.90 -8.37
C PHE A 196 0.34 -23.47 -8.93
N ASP A 197 1.19 -24.44 -9.26
CA ASP A 197 2.50 -24.24 -9.89
C ASP A 197 2.36 -23.73 -11.34
N LEU A 198 1.95 -22.47 -11.49
CA LEU A 198 1.95 -21.77 -12.77
C LEU A 198 3.36 -21.28 -13.07
N LEU A 199 3.93 -21.70 -14.20
CA LEU A 199 5.23 -21.20 -14.64
C LEU A 199 5.12 -19.75 -15.10
N LEU A 200 6.16 -18.94 -14.80
CA LEU A 200 6.23 -17.52 -15.17
C LEU A 200 5.87 -17.31 -16.65
N HIS A 201 6.45 -18.11 -17.55
CA HIS A 201 6.21 -17.98 -18.98
C HIS A 201 4.75 -18.14 -19.40
N ASN A 202 3.96 -18.97 -18.70
CA ASN A 202 2.55 -19.20 -19.02
C ASN A 202 1.67 -18.04 -18.54
N VAL A 203 2.02 -17.45 -17.39
CA VAL A 203 1.37 -16.23 -16.89
C VAL A 203 1.70 -15.06 -17.82
N THR A 204 2.98 -14.91 -18.16
CA THR A 204 3.46 -13.85 -19.06
C THR A 204 2.81 -13.96 -20.44
N SER A 205 2.79 -15.15 -21.07
CA SER A 205 2.22 -15.33 -22.40
C SER A 205 0.73 -15.02 -22.45
N LYS A 206 -0.05 -15.49 -21.46
CA LYS A 206 -1.49 -15.19 -21.34
C LYS A 206 -1.74 -13.70 -21.15
N LEU A 207 -0.97 -13.04 -20.28
CA LEU A 207 -1.14 -11.60 -20.07
C LEU A 207 -0.68 -10.76 -21.25
N HIS A 208 0.28 -11.24 -22.05
CA HIS A 208 0.68 -10.57 -23.29
C HIS A 208 -0.42 -10.62 -24.37
N LEU A 209 -1.40 -11.53 -24.29
CA LEU A 209 -2.56 -11.51 -25.17
C LEU A 209 -3.39 -10.23 -25.00
N LEU A 210 -3.39 -9.64 -23.79
CA LEU A 210 -4.06 -8.36 -23.54
C LEU A 210 -3.54 -7.23 -24.43
N LEU A 211 -2.25 -7.27 -24.82
CA LEU A 211 -1.67 -6.27 -25.73
C LEU A 211 -2.23 -6.36 -27.15
N LYS A 212 -2.74 -7.54 -27.53
CA LYS A 212 -3.36 -7.77 -28.84
C LYS A 212 -4.86 -7.50 -28.79
N ASP A 213 -5.50 -7.86 -27.69
CA ASP A 213 -6.96 -7.85 -27.57
C ASP A 213 -7.50 -6.49 -27.06
N ILE A 214 -6.66 -5.66 -26.44
CA ILE A 214 -7.06 -4.40 -25.81
C ILE A 214 -6.09 -3.27 -26.23
N GLU A 215 -6.58 -2.33 -27.05
CA GLU A 215 -5.76 -1.25 -27.62
C GLU A 215 -5.29 -0.21 -26.56
N GLU A 216 -5.99 -0.16 -25.44
CA GLU A 216 -5.67 0.72 -24.31
C GLU A 216 -4.48 0.20 -23.49
N VAL A 217 -4.15 -1.10 -23.58
CA VAL A 217 -3.01 -1.70 -22.88
C VAL A 217 -1.75 -1.53 -23.73
N LEU A 218 -0.74 -0.87 -23.17
CA LEU A 218 0.50 -0.52 -23.88
C LEU A 218 1.64 -1.49 -23.61
N SER A 219 1.75 -1.96 -22.37
CA SER A 219 2.76 -2.93 -21.97
C SER A 219 2.32 -3.69 -20.73
N VAL A 220 2.73 -4.96 -20.65
CA VAL A 220 2.54 -5.79 -19.47
C VAL A 220 3.88 -6.40 -19.09
N THR A 221 4.31 -6.16 -17.86
CA THR A 221 5.55 -6.72 -17.30
C THR A 221 5.18 -7.67 -16.18
N VAL A 222 5.71 -8.89 -16.20
CA VAL A 222 5.44 -9.90 -15.17
C VAL A 222 6.77 -10.37 -14.60
N GLU A 223 6.93 -10.21 -13.29
CA GLU A 223 8.13 -10.60 -12.55
C GLU A 223 7.77 -11.68 -11.53
N GLY A 224 8.54 -12.76 -11.51
CA GLY A 224 8.40 -13.79 -10.49
C GLY A 224 9.02 -13.31 -9.17
N GLN A 225 8.25 -13.39 -8.08
CA GLN A 225 8.80 -13.12 -6.76
C GLN A 225 9.44 -14.40 -6.23
N GLN A 226 10.75 -14.57 -6.46
CA GLN A 226 11.53 -15.52 -5.67
C GLN A 226 11.58 -14.97 -4.24
N THR A 227 10.85 -15.63 -3.34
CA THR A 227 11.03 -15.40 -1.90
C THR A 227 12.39 -15.96 -1.51
N CYS A 228 13.35 -15.09 -1.16
CA CYS A 228 14.56 -15.48 -0.44
C CYS A 228 14.21 -15.93 0.98
#